data_AF-A0A917AT30-F1
#
_entry.id   AF-A0A917AT30-F1
#
_cell.length_a   1.000
_cell.length_b   1.000
_cell.length_c   1.000
_cell.angle_alpha   90.00
_cell.angle_beta   90.00
_cell.angle_gamma   90.00
#
_symmetry.space_group_name_H-M   'P 1'
#
loop_
_entity.id
_entity.type
_entity.pdbx_description
1 polymer ?
#
loop_
_entity_poly.entity_id
_entity_poly.type
_entity_poly.pdbx_seq_one_letter_code
_entity_poly.pdbx_strand_id
1 'polypeptide(L)'
;MRWRKRTDWGPGKLGSDEWAVLEAQIRAEDLAAVEQAVEELTGFMDFFRADLDGVPLSGVTDGQLAVAQRVGEDRRGRRVYTVTFYAGGPVGEAQPHAFDRLGSSASELVDYLQSEGVGVEEITWTEHPSVKRAF
;
A
#
# COMPACT_ATOMS: atom_id res chain seq x y z
N MET A 1 -1.92 -3.38 15.46
CA MET A 1 -1.35 -4.58 14.79
C MET A 1 -0.20 -4.11 13.91
N ARG A 2 1.06 -4.29 14.32
CA ARG A 2 2.19 -3.94 13.44
C ARG A 2 2.45 -5.07 12.46
N TRP A 3 2.58 -4.75 11.18
CA TRP A 3 3.21 -5.66 10.23
C TRP A 3 4.63 -5.98 10.72
N ARG A 4 4.96 -7.27 10.86
CA ARG A 4 6.33 -7.73 11.11
C ARG A 4 6.76 -8.56 9.92
N LYS A 5 7.79 -8.08 9.21
CA LYS A 5 8.48 -8.79 8.13
C LYS A 5 8.82 -10.22 8.59
N ARG A 6 8.25 -11.25 7.95
CA ARG A 6 8.45 -12.66 8.32
C ARG A 6 9.66 -13.31 7.62
N THR A 7 10.17 -12.74 6.53
CA THR A 7 11.24 -13.30 5.69
C THR A 7 11.86 -12.19 4.85
N ASP A 8 13.12 -12.34 4.42
CA ASP A 8 13.73 -11.50 3.38
C ASP A 8 12.97 -11.73 2.06
N TRP A 9 12.26 -10.70 1.62
CA TRP A 9 11.07 -10.80 0.75
C TRP A 9 11.40 -10.73 -0.75
N GLY A 10 10.59 -11.41 -1.58
CA GLY A 10 10.66 -11.44 -3.06
C GLY A 10 11.71 -12.41 -3.69
N PRO A 11 11.45 -12.95 -4.91
CA PRO A 11 12.32 -13.95 -5.56
C PRO A 11 13.61 -13.39 -6.20
N GLY A 12 13.88 -12.08 -6.12
CA GLY A 12 15.04 -11.45 -6.75
C GLY A 12 15.04 -9.92 -6.69
N LYS A 13 16.07 -9.29 -7.28
CA LYS A 13 16.13 -7.83 -7.43
C LYS A 13 14.97 -7.34 -8.28
N LEU A 14 14.29 -6.29 -7.83
CA LEU A 14 13.25 -5.60 -8.60
C LEU A 14 13.84 -5.10 -9.93
N GLY A 15 13.14 -5.36 -11.04
CA GLY A 15 13.46 -4.74 -12.32
C GLY A 15 13.32 -3.21 -12.25
N SER A 16 14.01 -2.49 -13.14
CA SER A 16 13.90 -1.03 -13.25
C SER A 16 12.52 -0.55 -13.72
N ASP A 17 11.71 -1.46 -14.24
CA ASP A 17 10.35 -1.24 -14.76
C ASP A 17 9.31 -2.06 -13.95
N GLU A 18 9.61 -2.36 -12.69
CA GLU A 18 8.76 -3.15 -11.82
C GLU A 18 8.38 -2.39 -10.54
N TRP A 19 7.23 -2.73 -10.00
CA TRP A 19 6.77 -2.34 -8.67
C TRP A 19 6.76 -3.54 -7.73
N ALA A 20 7.29 -3.36 -6.52
CA ALA A 20 6.99 -4.21 -5.38
C ALA A 20 5.59 -3.88 -4.87
N VAL A 21 4.83 -4.89 -4.44
CA VAL A 21 3.41 -4.73 -4.12
C VAL A 21 3.09 -5.34 -2.75
N LEU A 22 2.50 -4.51 -1.88
CA LEU A 22 2.02 -4.89 -0.56
C LEU A 22 0.56 -4.49 -0.37
N GLU A 23 -0.32 -5.47 -0.17
CA GLU A 23 -1.74 -5.24 0.11
C GLU A 23 -2.02 -5.33 1.62
N ALA A 24 -2.80 -4.38 2.13
CA ALA A 24 -3.41 -4.39 3.44
C ALA A 24 -4.93 -4.52 3.30
N GLN A 25 -5.50 -5.60 3.83
CA GLN A 25 -6.95 -5.73 4.01
C GLN A 25 -7.29 -5.37 5.45
N ILE A 26 -8.02 -4.28 5.61
CA ILE A 26 -8.35 -3.67 6.89
C ILE A 26 -9.82 -3.91 7.18
N ARG A 27 -10.09 -4.47 8.36
CA ARG A 27 -11.42 -4.59 8.92
C ARG A 27 -11.50 -3.65 10.11
N ALA A 28 -12.51 -2.79 10.11
CA ALA A 28 -12.77 -1.82 11.16
C ALA A 28 -14.27 -1.63 11.33
N GLU A 29 -14.67 -1.14 12.49
CA GLU A 29 -16.07 -0.79 12.78
C GLU A 29 -16.55 0.36 11.88
N ASP A 30 -15.65 1.30 11.59
CA ASP A 30 -15.87 2.43 10.71
C ASP A 30 -14.84 2.42 9.57
N LEU A 31 -15.25 1.92 8.40
CA LEU A 31 -14.40 1.92 7.20
C LEU A 31 -14.24 3.32 6.59
N ALA A 32 -15.15 4.27 6.86
CA ALA A 32 -15.01 5.63 6.37
C ALA A 32 -13.89 6.37 7.14
N ALA A 33 -13.76 6.11 8.45
CA ALA A 33 -12.63 6.59 9.22
C ALA A 33 -11.29 6.02 8.72
N VAL A 34 -11.26 4.75 8.30
CA VAL A 34 -10.07 4.14 7.67
C VAL A 34 -9.75 4.83 6.33
N GLU A 35 -10.76 5.05 5.49
CA GLU A 35 -10.60 5.73 4.20
C GLU A 35 -10.03 7.13 4.39
N GLN A 36 -10.64 7.94 5.26
CA GLN A 36 -10.15 9.27 5.59
C GLN A 36 -8.71 9.23 6.12
N ALA A 37 -8.38 8.28 7.00
CA ALA A 37 -7.04 8.16 7.55
C ALA A 37 -5.99 7.83 6.47
N VAL A 38 -6.35 7.00 5.49
CA VAL A 38 -5.49 6.68 4.36
C VAL A 38 -5.38 7.86 3.40
N GLU A 39 -6.47 8.58 3.14
CA GLU A 39 -6.46 9.81 2.37
C GLU A 39 -5.55 10.87 3.02
N GLU A 40 -5.63 11.08 4.33
CA GLU A 40 -4.78 12.06 5.03
C GLU A 40 -3.30 11.65 5.03
N LEU A 41 -3.01 10.37 5.26
CA LEU A 41 -1.65 9.81 5.14
C LEU A 41 -1.07 10.00 3.73
N THR A 42 -1.93 9.98 2.71
CA THR A 42 -1.56 10.14 1.29
C THR A 42 -1.82 11.55 0.74
N GLY A 43 -2.30 12.48 1.57
CA GLY A 43 -3.20 13.56 1.15
C GLY A 43 -2.58 14.89 0.78
N PHE A 44 -1.25 15.00 0.68
CA PHE A 44 -0.60 16.29 0.41
C PHE A 44 0.45 16.28 -0.71
N MET A 45 0.39 15.34 -1.68
CA MET A 45 1.49 15.23 -2.67
C MET A 45 1.02 15.23 -4.13
N ASP A 46 1.79 15.94 -4.96
CA ASP A 46 1.53 16.24 -6.38
C ASP A 46 1.20 14.97 -7.18
N PHE A 47 -0.08 14.84 -7.52
CA PHE A 47 -0.63 13.68 -8.17
C PHE A 47 -0.07 13.55 -9.60
N PHE A 48 0.57 12.42 -9.90
CA PHE A 48 0.21 11.75 -11.15
C PHE A 48 -0.88 10.74 -10.81
N ARG A 49 -1.98 10.77 -11.57
CA ARG A 49 -3.02 9.76 -11.54
C ARG A 49 -2.78 8.83 -12.71
N ALA A 50 -2.50 7.57 -12.43
CA ALA A 50 -2.41 6.52 -13.43
C ALA A 50 -3.36 5.39 -13.01
N ASP A 51 -3.94 4.70 -13.97
CA ASP A 51 -4.73 3.50 -13.70
C ASP A 51 -3.84 2.27 -13.82
N LEU A 52 -3.86 1.40 -12.81
CA LEU A 52 -3.28 0.06 -12.90
C LEU A 52 -4.41 -0.95 -12.78
N ASP A 53 -4.63 -1.72 -13.84
CA ASP A 53 -5.72 -2.70 -13.95
C ASP A 53 -7.11 -2.11 -13.60
N GLY A 54 -7.34 -0.83 -13.96
CA GLY A 54 -8.59 -0.12 -13.70
C GLY A 54 -8.76 0.37 -12.25
N VAL A 55 -7.72 0.25 -11.41
CA VAL A 55 -7.69 0.83 -10.07
C VAL A 55 -6.85 2.11 -10.11
N PRO A 56 -7.41 3.26 -9.68
CA PRO A 56 -6.66 4.51 -9.61
C PRO A 56 -5.47 4.39 -8.66
N LEU A 57 -4.28 4.71 -9.16
CA LEU A 57 -3.06 4.88 -8.38
C LEU A 57 -2.83 6.36 -8.07
N SER A 58 -2.53 6.63 -6.81
CA SER A 58 -2.06 7.94 -6.34
C SER A 58 -0.59 7.85 -5.96
N GLY A 59 0.27 8.61 -6.64
CA GLY A 59 1.69 8.71 -6.31
C GLY A 59 1.94 9.48 -5.02
N VAL A 60 2.88 8.99 -4.20
CA VAL A 60 3.23 9.56 -2.89
C VAL A 60 4.66 10.12 -2.86
N THR A 61 5.65 9.53 -3.55
CA THR A 61 7.05 10.02 -3.49
C THR A 61 7.73 10.06 -4.86
N ASP A 62 7.58 11.14 -5.63
CA ASP A 62 8.20 11.31 -6.97
C ASP A 62 8.02 10.09 -7.90
N GLY A 63 6.89 9.39 -7.77
CA GLY A 63 6.61 8.15 -8.49
C GLY A 63 7.36 6.92 -8.00
N GLN A 64 7.91 6.91 -6.80
CA GLN A 64 8.61 5.77 -6.21
C GLN A 64 7.78 5.03 -5.15
N LEU A 65 6.73 5.66 -4.63
CA LEU A 65 5.67 5.05 -3.83
C LEU A 65 4.34 5.47 -4.45
N ALA A 66 3.40 4.54 -4.58
CA ALA A 66 2.03 4.81 -4.98
C ALA A 66 1.06 3.95 -4.17
N VAL A 67 -0.19 4.39 -4.07
CA VAL A 67 -1.24 3.71 -3.32
C VAL A 67 -2.48 3.55 -4.19
N ALA A 68 -3.07 2.36 -4.15
CA ALA A 68 -4.41 2.09 -4.65
C ALA A 68 -5.34 1.77 -3.48
N GLN A 69 -6.60 2.16 -3.59
CA GLN A 69 -7.60 2.00 -2.53
C GLN A 69 -8.87 1.42 -3.12
N ARG A 70 -9.51 0.49 -2.39
CA ARG A 70 -10.84 -0.02 -2.75
C ARG A 70 -11.58 -0.55 -1.54
N VAL A 71 -12.90 -0.34 -1.53
CA VAL A 71 -13.81 -1.02 -0.62
C VAL A 71 -14.27 -2.32 -1.27
N GLY A 72 -14.28 -3.42 -0.52
CA GLY A 72 -14.74 -4.71 -1.01
C GLY A 72 -15.28 -5.60 0.10
N GLU A 73 -15.41 -6.89 -0.21
CA GLU A 73 -15.77 -7.93 0.73
C GLU A 73 -14.65 -8.97 0.84
N ASP A 74 -14.42 -9.47 2.05
CA ASP A 74 -13.53 -10.61 2.26
C ASP A 74 -14.18 -11.93 1.81
N ARG A 75 -13.44 -13.05 1.92
CA ARG A 75 -13.95 -14.39 1.58
C ARG A 75 -15.18 -14.84 2.39
N ARG A 76 -15.52 -14.11 3.45
CA ARG A 76 -16.66 -14.39 4.33
C ARG A 76 -17.81 -13.39 4.11
N GLY A 77 -17.74 -12.54 3.08
CA GLY A 77 -18.75 -11.53 2.76
C GLY A 77 -18.75 -10.34 3.72
N ARG A 78 -17.67 -10.12 4.48
CA ARG A 78 -17.55 -8.99 5.41
C ARG A 78 -16.91 -7.82 4.68
N ARG A 79 -17.43 -6.61 4.90
CA ARG A 79 -16.84 -5.40 4.33
C ARG A 79 -15.41 -5.20 4.84
N VAL A 80 -14.50 -4.91 3.91
CA VAL A 80 -13.10 -4.60 4.18
C VAL A 80 -12.67 -3.42 3.34
N TYR A 81 -11.74 -2.63 3.88
CA TYR A 81 -11.03 -1.60 3.15
C TYR A 81 -9.68 -2.14 2.72
N THR A 82 -9.38 -2.11 1.42
CA THR A 82 -8.14 -2.62 0.86
C THR A 82 -7.27 -1.47 0.41
N VAL A 83 -6.04 -1.44 0.92
CA VAL A 83 -4.99 -0.50 0.52
C VAL A 83 -3.86 -1.30 -0.11
N THR A 84 -3.48 -0.95 -1.33
CA THR A 84 -2.34 -1.59 -2.01
C THR A 84 -1.24 -0.57 -2.17
N PHE A 85 -0.11 -0.82 -1.53
CA PHE A 85 1.12 -0.03 -1.66
C PHE A 85 1.98 -0.59 -2.78
N TYR A 86 2.46 0.30 -3.63
CA TYR A 86 3.39 0.02 -4.71
C TYR A 86 4.68 0.79 -4.44
N ALA A 87 5.82 0.11 -4.38
CA ALA A 87 7.11 0.79 -4.28
C ALA A 87 8.06 0.38 -5.41
N GLY A 88 8.79 1.33 -5.96
CA GLY A 88 9.74 1.13 -7.05
C GLY A 88 11.00 1.95 -6.88
N GLY A 89 11.96 1.77 -7.78
CA GLY A 89 13.12 2.65 -7.91
C GLY A 89 12.79 3.95 -8.67
N PRO A 90 13.76 4.87 -8.80
CA PRO A 90 13.75 5.82 -9.91
C PRO A 90 13.56 5.07 -11.23
N VAL A 91 12.82 5.66 -12.17
CA VAL A 91 12.62 5.05 -13.50
C VAL A 91 13.99 4.75 -14.13
N GLY A 92 14.24 3.49 -14.47
CA GLY A 92 15.51 3.05 -15.09
C GLY A 92 16.59 2.52 -14.13
N GLU A 93 16.37 2.54 -12.81
CA GLU A 93 17.34 2.05 -11.82
C GLU A 93 16.80 0.86 -10.99
N ALA A 94 17.58 -0.23 -10.92
CA ALA A 94 17.27 -1.34 -10.03
C ALA A 94 17.58 -0.94 -8.58
N GLN A 95 16.58 -0.96 -7.70
CA GLN A 95 16.72 -0.44 -6.34
C GLN A 95 16.46 -1.51 -5.26
N PRO A 96 17.36 -1.67 -4.28
CA PRO A 96 17.15 -2.61 -3.17
C PRO A 96 16.16 -2.10 -2.11
N HIS A 97 15.84 -0.79 -2.07
CA HIS A 97 15.11 -0.16 -0.96
C HIS A 97 13.60 0.01 -1.19
N ALA A 98 13.05 -0.44 -2.32
CA ALA A 98 11.60 -0.40 -2.56
C ALA A 98 10.83 -1.13 -1.43
N PHE A 99 11.37 -2.26 -0.96
CA PHE A 99 10.77 -3.04 0.11
C PHE A 99 10.86 -2.38 1.49
N ASP A 100 11.96 -1.68 1.78
CA ASP A 100 12.09 -0.91 3.02
C ASP A 100 11.01 0.19 3.10
N ARG A 101 10.72 0.83 1.96
CA ARG A 101 9.66 1.83 1.85
C ARG A 101 8.26 1.28 2.08
N LEU A 102 7.96 0.08 1.56
CA LEU A 102 6.71 -0.61 1.87
C LEU A 102 6.58 -0.88 3.37
N GLY A 103 7.68 -1.27 4.02
CA GLY A 103 7.69 -1.51 5.46
C GLY A 103 7.48 -0.27 6.30
N SER A 104 8.10 0.86 5.91
CA SER A 104 7.85 2.15 6.53
C SER A 104 6.40 2.58 6.34
N SER A 105 5.88 2.53 5.12
CA SER A 105 4.49 2.90 4.81
C SER A 105 3.47 2.07 5.58
N ALA A 106 3.70 0.76 5.70
CA ALA A 106 2.87 -0.13 6.49
C ALA A 106 2.90 0.22 7.99
N SER A 107 4.05 0.63 8.51
CA SER A 107 4.19 1.04 9.91
C SER A 107 3.51 2.38 10.17
N GLU A 108 3.69 3.34 9.27
CA GLU A 108 3.05 4.67 9.32
C GLU A 108 1.53 4.56 9.26
N LEU A 109 0.97 3.73 8.37
CA LEU A 109 -0.48 3.48 8.33
C LEU A 109 -1.00 2.95 9.66
N VAL A 110 -0.31 1.97 10.27
CA VAL A 110 -0.72 1.40 11.55
C VAL A 110 -0.65 2.46 12.65
N ASP A 111 0.45 3.20 12.72
CA ASP A 111 0.67 4.20 13.75
C ASP A 111 -0.34 5.37 13.59
N TYR A 112 -0.70 5.75 12.36
CA TYR A 112 -1.69 6.78 12.05
C TYR A 112 -3.12 6.36 12.40
N LEU A 113 -3.54 5.15 12.01
CA LEU A 113 -4.85 4.60 12.40
C LEU A 113 -4.99 4.54 13.93
N GLN A 114 -3.89 4.27 14.64
CA GLN A 114 -3.87 4.28 16.10
C GLN A 114 -3.93 5.69 16.69
N SER A 115 -3.25 6.68 16.09
CA SER A 115 -3.30 8.07 16.58
C SER A 115 -4.67 8.71 16.40
N GLU A 116 -5.34 8.39 15.29
CA GLU A 116 -6.71 8.85 15.00
C GLU A 116 -7.78 8.07 15.80
N GLY A 117 -7.38 7.06 16.58
CA GLY A 117 -8.29 6.28 17.41
C GLY A 117 -9.25 5.41 16.60
N VAL A 118 -8.90 5.05 15.36
CA VAL A 118 -9.75 4.24 14.48
C VAL A 118 -9.86 2.81 15.04
N GLY A 119 -11.11 2.36 15.22
CA GLY A 119 -11.45 1.03 15.74
C GLY A 119 -11.16 -0.10 14.76
N VAL A 120 -9.88 -0.44 14.58
CA VAL A 120 -9.43 -1.51 13.68
C VAL A 120 -9.55 -2.88 14.38
N GLU A 121 -10.35 -3.76 13.81
CA GLU A 121 -10.50 -5.15 14.27
C GLU A 121 -9.33 -6.02 13.82
N GLU A 122 -8.90 -5.87 12.56
CA GLU A 122 -7.88 -6.72 11.95
C GLU A 122 -7.23 -6.02 10.75
N ILE A 123 -5.93 -6.23 10.59
CA ILE A 123 -5.22 -5.92 9.34
C ILE A 123 -4.51 -7.18 8.86
N THR A 124 -4.87 -7.63 7.67
CA THR A 124 -4.19 -8.73 6.98
C THR A 124 -3.28 -8.18 5.90
N TRP A 125 -2.00 -8.53 5.98
CA TRP A 125 -0.98 -8.11 5.02
C TRP A 125 -0.66 -9.23 4.04
N THR A 126 -0.69 -8.92 2.74
CA THR A 126 -0.37 -9.86 1.65
C THR A 126 0.68 -9.25 0.74
N GLU A 127 1.80 -9.95 0.55
CA GLU A 127 2.72 -9.64 -0.55
C GLU A 127 2.23 -10.28 -1.85
N HIS A 128 2.37 -9.54 -2.93
CA HIS A 128 2.12 -10.01 -4.28
C HIS A 128 3.45 -10.08 -5.07
N PRO A 129 3.51 -10.89 -6.14
CA PRO A 129 4.59 -10.80 -7.12
C PRO A 129 4.77 -9.36 -7.62
N SER A 130 5.99 -9.03 -8.06
CA SER A 130 6.22 -7.74 -8.70
C SER A 130 5.34 -7.58 -9.95
N VAL A 131 4.90 -6.36 -10.20
CA VAL A 131 4.08 -6.01 -11.37
C VAL A 131 4.83 -5.04 -12.26
N LYS A 132 4.56 -5.06 -13.56
CA LYS A 132 5.15 -4.09 -14.48
C LYS A 132 4.63 -2.70 -14.18
N ARG A 133 5.55 -1.75 -14.18
CA ARG A 133 5.28 -0.34 -14.03
C ARG A 133 4.72 0.20 -15.35
N ALA A 134 3.61 0.91 -15.26
CA ALA A 134 2.94 1.47 -16.44
C ALA A 134 3.76 2.59 -17.13
N PHE A 135 4.81 3.12 -16.49
CA PHE A 135 5.65 4.24 -16.97
C PHE A 135 7.05 4.28 -16.33
#